data_AF-A0A811K6L0-F1
#
_entry.id   AF-A0A811K6L0-F1
#
_cell.length_a   1.000
_cell.length_b   1.000
_cell.length_c   1.000
_cell.angle_alpha   90.00
_cell.angle_beta   90.00
_cell.angle_gamma   90.00
#
_symmetry.space_group_name_H-M   'P 1'
#
loop_
_entity.id
_entity.type
_entity.pdbx_description
1 polymer ?
#
loop_
_entity_poly.entity_id
_entity_poly.type
_entity_poly.pdbx_seq_one_letter_code
_entity_poly.pdbx_strand_id
1 'polypeptide(L)'
;MAEVGQRYVEQFQTTVETMRRRGLALYDYGVRLGSRGMKLAERAAEVAEPMAYDFKDQLVQACSDSEGVDLSDKDHRNSVLELYLALCVLMVGVSSGELMGAFVLSGLVQYVFDTWVQVALLFLMPAYVYLNFRKNGALDDTERRVWMFGCCLCVGALLGNLFGYRLISTVPGSFFVVPLTLGLLADAEFSPSFVYKDRTRLISFTCGTALLASIIFSVIPLGHCSAAVIWMSAAHVGLLFAHFQMVSVSLKNKTFCNCEAMFGYVFPLIFIQLLVSIIFGVSAPKAN
;
A
#
# COMPACT_ATOMS: atom_id res chain seq x y z
N MET A 1 -49.28 52.85 3.84
CA MET A 1 -48.94 51.80 4.82
C MET A 1 -49.14 50.39 4.25
N ALA A 2 -50.29 50.07 3.63
CA ALA A 2 -50.55 48.74 3.04
C ALA A 2 -49.60 48.35 1.87
N GLU A 3 -49.24 49.31 1.03
CA GLU A 3 -48.41 49.09 -0.16
C GLU A 3 -46.95 48.68 0.17
N VAL A 4 -46.41 49.18 1.28
CA VAL A 4 -45.05 48.85 1.75
C VAL A 4 -45.01 47.42 2.30
N GLY A 5 -46.08 46.98 2.98
CA GLY A 5 -46.21 45.61 3.47
C GLY A 5 -46.30 44.58 2.35
N GLN A 6 -47.04 44.90 1.27
CA GLN A 6 -47.13 44.02 0.09
C GLN A 6 -45.78 43.83 -0.60
N ARG A 7 -45.01 44.91 -0.80
CA ARG A 7 -43.68 44.83 -1.43
C ARG A 7 -42.68 44.01 -0.60
N TYR A 8 -42.77 44.07 0.73
CA TYR A 8 -41.94 43.25 1.62
C TYR A 8 -42.26 41.75 1.49
N VAL A 9 -43.55 41.41 1.39
CA VAL A 9 -43.98 40.02 1.19
C VAL A 9 -43.48 39.49 -0.15
N GLU A 10 -43.62 40.27 -1.24
CA GLU A 10 -43.11 39.89 -2.57
C GLU A 10 -41.60 39.70 -2.60
N GLN A 11 -40.83 40.59 -1.93
CA GLN A 11 -39.37 40.45 -1.82
C GLN A 11 -38.96 39.19 -1.05
N PHE A 12 -39.66 38.89 0.04
CA PHE A 12 -39.38 37.69 0.82
C PHE A 12 -39.69 36.42 0.01
N GLN A 13 -40.82 36.40 -0.69
CA GLN A 13 -41.24 35.28 -1.51
C GLN A 13 -40.25 35.02 -2.65
N THR A 14 -39.81 36.06 -3.36
CA THR A 14 -38.79 35.93 -4.42
C THR A 14 -37.42 35.48 -3.90
N THR A 15 -37.03 35.92 -2.70
CA THR A 15 -35.76 35.50 -2.07
C THR A 15 -35.80 34.03 -1.65
N VAL A 16 -36.90 33.57 -1.06
CA VAL A 16 -37.10 32.16 -0.69
C VAL A 16 -37.15 31.28 -1.95
N GLU A 17 -37.85 31.71 -3.00
CA GLU A 17 -37.94 30.96 -4.26
C GLU A 17 -36.56 30.82 -4.94
N THR A 18 -35.73 31.87 -4.91
CA THR A 18 -34.36 31.82 -5.43
C THR A 18 -33.43 30.95 -4.59
N MET A 19 -33.54 30.98 -3.26
CA MET A 19 -32.81 30.04 -2.40
C MET A 19 -33.20 28.58 -2.67
N ARG A 20 -34.50 28.29 -2.79
CA ARG A 20 -35.00 26.95 -3.11
C ARG A 20 -34.43 26.44 -4.43
N ARG A 21 -34.43 27.27 -5.49
CA ARG A 21 -33.86 26.90 -6.80
C ARG A 21 -32.36 26.61 -6.72
N ARG A 22 -31.60 27.39 -5.94
CA ARG A 22 -30.17 27.14 -5.70
C ARG A 22 -29.93 25.86 -4.89
N GLY A 23 -30.75 25.59 -3.89
CA GLY A 23 -30.72 24.34 -3.12
C GLY A 23 -30.98 23.10 -3.99
N LEU A 24 -31.98 23.17 -4.87
CA LEU A 24 -32.27 22.12 -5.85
C LEU A 24 -31.13 21.93 -6.85
N ALA A 25 -30.51 23.01 -7.34
CA ALA A 25 -29.37 22.91 -8.25
C ALA A 25 -28.14 22.25 -7.60
N LEU A 26 -27.87 22.55 -6.32
CA LEU A 26 -26.81 21.88 -5.54
C LEU A 26 -27.12 20.40 -5.32
N TYR A 27 -28.38 20.07 -5.01
CA TYR A 27 -28.84 18.69 -4.89
C TYR A 27 -28.68 17.91 -6.20
N ASP A 28 -29.16 18.46 -7.32
CA ASP A 28 -29.05 17.83 -8.64
C ASP A 28 -27.59 17.66 -9.07
N TYR A 29 -26.73 18.62 -8.76
CA TYR A 29 -25.29 18.51 -8.99
C TYR A 29 -24.68 17.39 -8.14
N GLY A 30 -25.03 17.30 -6.86
CA GLY A 30 -24.60 16.23 -5.97
C GLY A 30 -25.05 14.84 -6.45
N VAL A 31 -26.30 14.69 -6.88
CA VAL A 31 -26.85 13.44 -7.44
C VAL A 31 -26.15 13.06 -8.75
N ARG A 32 -25.84 14.02 -9.63
CA ARG A 32 -25.06 13.78 -10.85
C ARG A 32 -23.63 13.33 -10.55
N LEU A 33 -23.00 13.91 -9.54
CA LEU A 33 -21.65 13.52 -9.12
C LEU A 33 -21.66 12.12 -8.50
N GLY A 34 -22.64 11.83 -7.63
CA GLY A 34 -22.83 10.51 -7.03
C GLY A 34 -23.10 9.42 -8.06
N SER A 35 -23.99 9.66 -9.03
CA SER A 35 -24.28 8.70 -10.10
C SER A 35 -23.11 8.45 -11.05
N ARG A 36 -22.27 9.46 -11.31
CA ARG A 36 -21.00 9.27 -12.04
C ARG A 36 -19.99 8.46 -11.22
N GLY A 37 -19.91 8.72 -9.92
CA GLY A 37 -19.09 7.94 -8.99
C GLY A 37 -19.49 6.47 -8.96
N MET A 38 -20.79 6.18 -8.83
CA MET A 38 -21.31 4.81 -8.86
C MET A 38 -20.97 4.09 -10.17
N LYS A 39 -21.16 4.72 -11.33
CA LYS A 39 -20.81 4.11 -12.62
C LYS A 39 -19.31 3.83 -12.77
N LEU A 40 -18.45 4.68 -12.20
CA LEU A 40 -17.00 4.42 -12.18
C LEU A 40 -16.66 3.28 -11.23
N ALA A 41 -17.31 3.21 -10.07
CA ALA A 41 -17.14 2.12 -9.11
C ALA A 41 -17.61 0.77 -9.68
N GLU A 42 -18.75 0.74 -10.37
CA GLU A 42 -19.26 -0.46 -11.07
C GLU A 42 -18.27 -0.92 -12.14
N ARG A 43 -17.76 -0.02 -12.99
CA ARG A 43 -16.73 -0.37 -13.98
C ARG A 43 -15.44 -0.84 -13.35
N ALA A 44 -15.03 -0.24 -12.23
CA ALA A 44 -13.87 -0.70 -11.50
C ALA A 44 -14.09 -2.11 -10.92
N ALA A 45 -15.30 -2.40 -10.42
CA ALA A 45 -15.67 -3.73 -9.93
C ALA A 45 -15.69 -4.77 -11.05
N GLU A 46 -16.29 -4.46 -12.21
CA GLU A 46 -16.32 -5.34 -13.40
C GLU A 46 -14.92 -5.72 -13.89
N VAL A 47 -13.93 -4.83 -13.70
CA VAL A 47 -12.53 -5.10 -14.06
C VAL A 47 -11.80 -5.82 -12.92
N ALA A 48 -12.05 -5.45 -11.67
CA ALA A 48 -11.36 -5.99 -10.50
C ALA A 48 -11.80 -7.42 -10.15
N GLU A 49 -13.07 -7.76 -10.35
CA GLU A 49 -13.64 -9.08 -10.05
C GLU A 49 -12.96 -10.22 -10.84
N PRO A 50 -12.84 -10.18 -12.18
CA PRO A 50 -12.13 -11.22 -12.92
C PRO A 50 -10.64 -11.29 -12.55
N MET A 51 -9.98 -10.13 -12.33
CA MET A 51 -8.57 -10.12 -11.88
C MET A 51 -8.39 -10.77 -10.50
N ALA A 52 -9.35 -10.59 -9.59
CA ALA A 52 -9.31 -11.20 -8.27
C ALA A 52 -9.48 -12.72 -8.35
N TYR A 53 -10.38 -13.21 -9.22
CA TYR A 53 -10.54 -14.64 -9.47
C TYR A 53 -9.29 -15.25 -10.11
N ASP A 54 -8.73 -14.61 -11.14
CA ASP A 54 -7.49 -15.07 -11.78
C ASP A 54 -6.33 -15.11 -10.79
N PHE A 55 -6.17 -14.08 -9.96
CA PHE A 55 -5.13 -14.05 -8.92
C PHE A 55 -5.33 -15.17 -7.90
N LYS A 56 -6.57 -15.39 -7.43
CA LYS A 56 -6.91 -16.45 -6.49
C LYS A 56 -6.57 -17.81 -7.08
N ASP A 57 -6.98 -18.08 -8.32
CA ASP A 57 -6.77 -19.37 -8.97
C ASP A 57 -5.28 -19.62 -9.22
N GLN A 58 -4.53 -18.59 -9.67
CA GLN A 58 -3.08 -18.66 -9.80
C GLN A 58 -2.40 -18.92 -8.45
N LEU A 59 -2.84 -18.28 -7.37
CA LEU A 59 -2.27 -18.49 -6.04
C LEU A 59 -2.58 -19.90 -5.50
N VAL A 60 -3.81 -20.40 -5.69
CA VAL A 60 -4.20 -21.76 -5.30
C VAL A 60 -3.39 -22.79 -6.08
N GLN A 61 -3.22 -22.56 -7.39
CA GLN A 61 -2.37 -23.39 -8.23
C GLN A 61 -0.91 -23.33 -7.77
N ALA A 62 -0.39 -22.13 -7.47
CA ALA A 62 0.96 -21.93 -6.97
C ALA A 62 1.21 -22.66 -5.64
N CYS A 63 0.22 -22.66 -4.74
CA CYS A 63 0.28 -23.39 -3.47
C CYS A 63 0.20 -24.92 -3.66
N SER A 64 -0.47 -25.37 -4.72
CA SER A 64 -0.69 -26.79 -5.00
C SER A 64 0.44 -27.42 -5.82
N ASP A 65 1.21 -26.60 -6.55
CA ASP A 65 2.40 -27.06 -7.29
C ASP A 65 3.54 -27.38 -6.32
N SER A 66 3.80 -28.68 -6.13
CA SER A 66 4.85 -29.19 -5.23
C SER A 66 6.25 -29.15 -5.85
N GLU A 67 6.35 -28.96 -7.18
CA GLU A 67 7.63 -28.72 -7.85
C GLU A 67 8.06 -27.27 -7.61
N GLY A 68 8.68 -27.05 -6.45
CA GLY A 68 9.20 -25.75 -6.05
C GLY A 68 10.32 -25.23 -6.94
N VAL A 69 10.58 -23.92 -6.85
CA VAL A 69 11.77 -23.30 -7.46
C VAL A 69 13.01 -23.90 -6.81
N ASP A 70 13.90 -24.45 -7.62
CA ASP A 70 15.18 -24.95 -7.16
C ASP A 70 16.11 -23.77 -6.85
N LEU A 71 16.16 -23.36 -5.58
CA LEU A 71 17.09 -22.35 -5.08
C LEU A 71 18.52 -22.88 -4.91
N SER A 72 18.79 -24.14 -5.28
CA SER A 72 20.15 -24.60 -5.54
C SER A 72 20.70 -24.00 -6.83
N ASP A 73 19.83 -23.63 -7.77
CA ASP A 73 20.20 -22.79 -8.91
C ASP A 73 20.58 -21.39 -8.43
N LYS A 74 21.81 -21.00 -8.75
CA LYS A 74 22.38 -19.71 -8.35
C LYS A 74 21.61 -18.55 -8.96
N ASP A 75 21.08 -18.68 -10.18
CA ASP A 75 20.41 -17.58 -10.87
C ASP A 75 19.02 -17.30 -10.27
N HIS A 76 18.25 -18.37 -9.97
CA HIS A 76 16.99 -18.24 -9.23
C HIS A 76 17.20 -17.67 -7.83
N ARG A 77 18.20 -18.17 -7.10
CA ARG A 77 18.53 -17.69 -5.77
C ARG A 77 18.91 -16.21 -5.78
N ASN A 78 19.78 -15.79 -6.70
CA ASN A 78 20.18 -14.40 -6.84
C ASN A 78 19.00 -13.49 -7.18
N SER A 79 18.10 -13.92 -8.06
CA SER A 79 16.90 -13.16 -8.42
C SER A 79 15.97 -12.95 -7.23
N VAL A 80 15.77 -13.98 -6.41
CA VAL A 80 14.98 -13.91 -5.17
C VAL A 80 15.66 -12.99 -4.15
N LEU A 81 16.96 -13.17 -3.92
CA LEU A 81 17.75 -12.34 -3.01
C LEU A 81 17.67 -10.86 -3.40
N GLU A 82 17.90 -10.56 -4.67
CA GLU A 82 17.90 -9.21 -5.19
C GLU A 82 16.53 -8.55 -5.06
N LEU A 83 15.44 -9.28 -5.35
CA LEU A 83 14.07 -8.81 -5.17
C LEU A 83 13.78 -8.48 -3.70
N TYR A 84 14.00 -9.41 -2.78
CA TYR A 84 13.61 -9.21 -1.38
C TYR A 84 14.53 -8.21 -0.65
N LEU A 85 15.81 -8.12 -1.01
CA LEU A 85 16.69 -7.06 -0.52
C LEU A 85 16.28 -5.69 -1.07
N ALA A 86 15.90 -5.60 -2.35
CA ALA A 86 15.34 -4.37 -2.89
C ALA A 86 14.05 -3.98 -2.18
N LEU A 87 13.15 -4.95 -1.90
CA LEU A 87 11.95 -4.71 -1.10
C LEU A 87 12.28 -4.17 0.29
N CYS A 88 13.34 -4.64 0.96
CA CYS A 88 13.78 -4.07 2.24
C CYS A 88 14.09 -2.58 2.11
N VAL A 89 14.83 -2.18 1.07
CA VAL A 89 15.17 -0.78 0.81
C VAL A 89 13.91 0.04 0.51
N LEU A 90 12.97 -0.51 -0.26
CA LEU A 90 11.69 0.15 -0.54
C LEU A 90 10.84 0.30 0.73
N MET A 91 10.82 -0.70 1.62
CA MET A 91 10.15 -0.59 2.92
C MET A 91 10.75 0.55 3.74
N VAL A 92 12.08 0.66 3.81
CA VAL A 92 12.74 1.80 4.48
C VAL A 92 12.31 3.12 3.83
N GLY A 93 12.16 3.17 2.50
CA GLY A 93 11.62 4.32 1.78
C GLY A 93 10.19 4.68 2.21
N VAL A 94 9.29 3.71 2.28
CA VAL A 94 7.91 3.92 2.77
C VAL A 94 7.93 4.44 4.21
N SER A 95 8.61 3.75 5.13
CA SER A 95 8.62 4.07 6.55
C SER A 95 9.26 5.43 6.84
N SER A 96 10.37 5.75 6.18
CA SER A 96 11.01 7.07 6.31
C SER A 96 10.12 8.17 5.75
N GLY A 97 9.47 7.93 4.61
CA GLY A 97 8.44 8.81 4.05
C GLY A 97 7.33 9.09 5.06
N GLU A 98 6.73 8.06 5.65
CA GLU A 98 5.63 8.19 6.61
C GLU A 98 6.01 8.98 7.86
N LEU A 99 7.17 8.67 8.45
CA LEU A 99 7.68 9.42 9.61
C LEU A 99 7.97 10.88 9.25
N MET A 100 8.58 11.11 8.09
CA MET A 100 8.87 12.45 7.59
C MET A 100 7.59 13.24 7.33
N GLY A 101 6.59 12.63 6.69
CA GLY A 101 5.29 13.24 6.41
C GLY A 101 4.50 13.59 7.66
N ALA A 102 4.55 12.71 8.67
CA ALA A 102 3.82 12.90 9.92
C ALA A 102 4.46 13.95 10.85
N PHE A 103 5.80 14.01 10.92
CA PHE A 103 6.50 14.79 11.94
C PHE A 103 7.33 15.96 11.43
N VAL A 104 7.91 15.85 10.23
CA VAL A 104 8.92 16.80 9.75
C VAL A 104 8.34 17.74 8.70
N LEU A 105 7.73 17.17 7.67
CA LEU A 105 7.22 17.90 6.50
C LEU A 105 5.75 18.26 6.58
N SER A 106 5.04 17.87 7.66
CA SER A 106 3.59 18.06 7.75
C SER A 106 3.17 19.51 7.48
N GLY A 107 3.82 20.49 8.12
CA GLY A 107 3.51 21.91 7.90
C GLY A 107 3.81 22.40 6.47
N LEU A 108 4.87 21.89 5.83
CA LEU A 108 5.21 22.25 4.46
C LEU A 108 4.23 21.64 3.45
N VAL A 109 3.86 20.37 3.64
CA VAL A 109 2.91 19.67 2.77
C VAL A 109 1.53 20.33 2.86
N GLN A 110 1.07 20.69 4.06
CA GLN A 110 -0.21 21.39 4.25
C GLN A 110 -0.21 22.80 3.68
N TYR A 111 0.95 23.48 3.64
CA TYR A 111 1.08 24.80 3.04
C TYR A 111 1.01 24.76 1.50
N VAL A 112 1.63 23.74 0.89
CA VAL A 112 1.74 23.63 -0.57
C VAL A 112 0.55 22.92 -1.20
N PHE A 113 0.02 21.89 -0.54
CA PHE A 113 -0.99 21.00 -1.13
C PHE A 113 -2.27 20.96 -0.29
N ASP A 114 -3.39 21.23 -0.96
CA ASP A 114 -4.71 20.92 -0.41
C ASP A 114 -4.89 19.40 -0.22
N THR A 115 -5.72 19.02 0.74
CA THR A 115 -5.97 17.62 1.13
C THR A 115 -6.43 16.79 -0.06
N TRP A 116 -7.32 17.34 -0.90
CA TRP A 116 -7.80 16.66 -2.10
C TRP A 116 -6.70 16.44 -3.15
N VAL A 117 -5.75 17.37 -3.24
CA VAL A 117 -4.59 17.23 -4.14
C VAL A 117 -3.67 16.13 -3.62
N GLN A 118 -3.43 16.06 -2.31
CA GLN A 118 -2.65 14.98 -1.70
C GLN A 118 -3.29 13.62 -1.97
N VAL A 119 -4.61 13.49 -1.78
CA VAL A 119 -5.35 12.26 -2.09
C VAL A 119 -5.24 11.91 -3.58
N ALA A 120 -5.35 12.88 -4.49
CA ALA A 120 -5.18 12.61 -5.93
C ALA A 120 -3.74 12.12 -6.25
N LEU A 121 -2.72 12.73 -5.64
CA LEU A 121 -1.32 12.36 -5.83
C LEU A 121 -1.01 10.94 -5.34
N LEU A 122 -1.68 10.47 -4.27
CA LEU A 122 -1.54 9.09 -3.79
C LEU A 122 -1.90 8.04 -4.84
N PHE A 123 -2.83 8.34 -5.75
CA PHE A 123 -3.20 7.43 -6.83
C PHE A 123 -2.42 7.70 -8.12
N LEU A 124 -2.21 8.98 -8.46
CA LEU A 124 -1.56 9.36 -9.71
C LEU A 124 -0.08 9.01 -9.74
N MET A 125 0.63 9.14 -8.62
CA MET A 125 2.07 8.92 -8.59
C MET A 125 2.44 7.44 -8.79
N PRO A 126 1.82 6.46 -8.08
CA PRO A 126 2.04 5.04 -8.36
C PRO A 126 1.65 4.65 -9.79
N ALA A 127 0.52 5.15 -10.28
CA ALA A 127 0.05 4.88 -11.64
C ALA A 127 1.04 5.41 -12.68
N TYR A 128 1.57 6.62 -12.50
CA TYR A 128 2.58 7.19 -13.37
C TYR A 128 3.85 6.35 -13.40
N VAL A 129 4.38 5.97 -12.23
CA VAL A 129 5.60 5.17 -12.12
C VAL A 129 5.42 3.79 -12.77
N TYR A 130 4.29 3.12 -12.52
CA TYR A 130 3.96 1.84 -13.12
C TYR A 130 3.89 1.92 -14.66
N LEU A 131 3.17 2.91 -15.20
CA LEU A 131 3.06 3.12 -16.63
C LEU A 131 4.41 3.49 -17.26
N ASN A 132 5.24 4.25 -16.55
CA ASN A 132 6.58 4.63 -17.00
C ASN A 132 7.47 3.39 -17.19
N PHE A 133 7.42 2.43 -16.26
CA PHE A 133 8.18 1.17 -16.39
C PHE A 133 7.72 0.32 -17.56
N ARG A 134 6.40 0.25 -17.82
CA ARG A 134 5.88 -0.51 -18.97
C ARG A 134 6.20 0.14 -20.30
N LYS A 135 6.19 1.47 -20.37
CA LYS A 135 6.39 2.21 -21.62
C LYS A 135 7.87 2.34 -21.98
N ASN A 136 8.74 2.50 -20.99
CA ASN A 136 10.16 2.74 -21.22
C ASN A 136 10.98 1.46 -20.98
N GLY A 137 10.99 0.58 -21.98
CA GLY A 137 11.80 -0.65 -21.94
C GLY A 137 13.32 -0.41 -21.83
N ALA A 138 13.80 0.79 -22.17
CA ALA A 138 15.21 1.15 -22.13
C ALA A 138 15.72 1.62 -20.74
N LEU A 139 14.83 1.81 -19.77
CA LEU A 139 15.21 2.17 -18.40
C LEU A 139 15.98 1.00 -17.76
N ASP A 140 17.17 1.28 -17.24
CA ASP A 140 17.99 0.29 -16.54
C ASP A 140 17.32 -0.14 -15.22
N ASP A 141 17.61 -1.36 -14.75
CA ASP A 141 17.01 -1.90 -13.53
C ASP A 141 17.39 -1.07 -12.29
N THR A 142 18.59 -0.48 -12.29
CA THR A 142 19.03 0.45 -11.25
C THR A 142 18.15 1.69 -11.20
N GLU A 143 17.89 2.30 -12.36
CA GLU A 143 17.05 3.49 -12.48
C GLU A 143 15.61 3.20 -12.05
N ARG A 144 15.06 2.05 -12.43
CA ARG A 144 13.71 1.64 -12.02
C ARG A 144 13.58 1.52 -10.50
N ARG A 145 14.61 0.98 -9.82
CA ARG A 145 14.64 0.91 -8.36
C ARG A 145 14.69 2.29 -7.70
N VAL A 146 15.47 3.22 -8.26
CA VAL A 146 15.52 4.60 -7.78
C VAL A 146 14.15 5.29 -7.92
N TRP A 147 13.48 5.12 -9.07
CA TRP A 147 12.13 5.63 -9.28
C TRP A 147 11.11 5.02 -8.31
N MET A 148 11.18 3.70 -8.07
CA MET A 148 10.35 3.03 -7.06
C MET A 148 10.60 3.58 -5.66
N PHE A 149 11.87 3.74 -5.27
CA PHE A 149 12.23 4.28 -3.96
C PHE A 149 11.71 5.71 -3.77
N GLY A 150 11.90 6.57 -4.77
CA GLY A 150 11.35 7.92 -4.77
C GLY A 150 9.83 7.93 -4.65
N CYS A 151 9.15 7.05 -5.38
CA CYS A 151 7.70 6.86 -5.27
C CYS A 151 7.28 6.44 -3.86
N CYS A 152 7.96 5.45 -3.27
CA CYS A 152 7.68 4.95 -1.92
C CYS A 152 7.83 6.06 -0.87
N LEU A 153 8.90 6.85 -0.97
CA LEU A 153 9.19 7.96 -0.07
C LEU A 153 8.12 9.06 -0.19
N CYS A 154 7.74 9.44 -1.41
CA CYS A 154 6.71 10.45 -1.63
C CYS A 154 5.31 9.98 -1.19
N VAL A 155 4.93 8.74 -1.54
CA VAL A 155 3.65 8.15 -1.10
C VAL A 155 3.61 8.04 0.41
N GLY A 156 4.69 7.55 1.03
CA GLY A 156 4.84 7.50 2.48
C GLY A 156 4.68 8.88 3.11
N ALA A 157 5.33 9.91 2.56
CA ALA A 157 5.20 11.29 3.08
C ALA A 157 3.77 11.83 3.00
N LEU A 158 3.05 11.57 1.91
CA LEU A 158 1.65 11.96 1.77
C LEU A 158 0.76 11.21 2.78
N LEU A 159 0.94 9.90 2.93
CA LEU A 159 0.17 9.10 3.89
C LEU A 159 0.47 9.49 5.34
N GLY A 160 1.74 9.73 5.66
CA GLY A 160 2.18 10.21 6.96
C GLY A 160 1.53 11.54 7.32
N ASN A 161 1.43 12.48 6.38
CA ASN A 161 0.74 13.75 6.62
C ASN A 161 -0.78 13.59 6.77
N LEU A 162 -1.42 12.70 5.99
CA LEU A 162 -2.88 12.52 6.01
C LEU A 162 -3.38 11.73 7.23
N PHE A 163 -2.65 10.70 7.66
CA PHE A 163 -3.08 9.76 8.70
C PHE A 163 -2.29 9.89 10.01
N GLY A 164 -1.10 10.50 9.97
CA GLY A 164 -0.29 10.85 11.13
C GLY A 164 -0.06 9.67 12.10
N TYR A 165 -0.33 9.93 13.38
CA TYR A 165 -0.11 8.96 14.47
C TYR A 165 -0.83 7.63 14.29
N ARG A 166 -2.00 7.60 13.62
CA ARG A 166 -2.71 6.34 13.38
C ARG A 166 -1.89 5.40 12.52
N LEU A 167 -1.27 5.93 11.47
CA LEU A 167 -0.41 5.16 10.59
C LEU A 167 0.86 4.70 11.32
N ILE A 168 1.49 5.61 12.06
CA ILE A 168 2.73 5.33 12.81
C ILE A 168 2.53 4.27 13.89
N SER A 169 1.32 4.14 14.46
CA SER A 169 1.00 3.11 15.46
C SER A 169 1.11 1.66 14.93
N THR A 170 1.21 1.48 13.61
CA THR A 170 1.52 0.18 12.97
C THR A 170 3.02 -0.15 12.95
N VAL A 171 3.87 0.78 13.42
CA VAL A 171 5.34 0.70 13.44
C VAL A 171 5.91 0.42 12.04
N PRO A 172 5.70 1.32 11.07
CA PRO A 172 6.23 1.13 9.72
C PRO A 172 7.75 0.94 9.71
N GLY A 173 8.49 1.49 10.68
CA GLY A 173 9.95 1.33 10.80
C GLY A 173 10.45 -0.13 10.89
N SER A 174 9.60 -1.10 11.24
CA SER A 174 9.96 -2.52 11.28
C SER A 174 9.61 -3.27 9.99
N PHE A 175 8.96 -2.64 9.01
CA PHE A 175 8.41 -3.34 7.84
C PHE A 175 9.47 -4.05 7.00
N PHE A 176 10.68 -3.51 6.92
CA PHE A 176 11.77 -4.14 6.18
C PHE A 176 12.16 -5.53 6.72
N VAL A 177 11.87 -5.83 7.99
CA VAL A 177 12.27 -7.08 8.65
C VAL A 177 11.62 -8.29 7.99
N VAL A 178 10.37 -8.15 7.53
CA VAL A 178 9.60 -9.25 6.93
C VAL A 178 10.26 -9.73 5.62
N PRO A 179 10.45 -8.90 4.57
CA PRO A 179 11.15 -9.32 3.37
C PRO A 179 12.62 -9.68 3.63
N LEU A 180 13.28 -9.07 4.63
CA LEU A 180 14.68 -9.38 4.98
C LEU A 180 14.84 -10.84 5.39
N THR A 181 13.91 -11.37 6.20
CA THR A 181 14.00 -12.76 6.68
C THR A 181 13.95 -13.77 5.53
N LEU A 182 13.11 -13.54 4.51
CA LEU A 182 13.06 -14.38 3.32
C LEU A 182 14.35 -14.28 2.51
N GLY A 183 14.87 -13.06 2.31
CA GLY A 183 16.15 -12.85 1.64
C GLY A 183 17.26 -13.66 2.32
N LEU A 184 17.42 -13.50 3.64
CA LEU A 184 18.47 -14.22 4.38
C LEU A 184 18.27 -15.74 4.36
N LEU A 185 17.04 -16.24 4.53
CA LEU A 185 16.78 -17.68 4.55
C LEU A 185 16.87 -18.35 3.15
N ALA A 186 16.75 -17.57 2.08
CA ALA A 186 16.99 -18.03 0.72
C ALA A 186 18.49 -18.16 0.40
N ASP A 187 19.35 -17.47 1.15
CA ASP A 187 20.80 -17.55 0.96
C ASP A 187 21.40 -18.81 1.60
N ALA A 188 22.23 -19.53 0.84
CA ALA A 188 22.90 -20.74 1.31
C ALA A 188 23.97 -20.48 2.38
N GLU A 189 24.45 -19.24 2.50
CA GLU A 189 25.42 -18.84 3.53
C GLU A 189 24.77 -18.64 4.91
N PHE A 190 23.51 -18.21 4.93
CA PHE A 190 22.77 -17.88 6.16
C PHE A 190 21.72 -18.95 6.54
N SER A 191 21.45 -19.90 5.64
CA SER A 191 20.38 -20.90 5.78
C SER A 191 20.92 -22.32 5.64
N PRO A 192 20.53 -23.24 6.53
CA PRO A 192 20.93 -24.64 6.39
C PRO A 192 20.28 -25.26 5.15
N SER A 193 21.00 -26.20 4.51
CA SER A 193 20.58 -26.79 3.22
C SER A 193 19.23 -27.50 3.22
N PHE A 194 18.73 -27.93 4.37
CA PHE A 194 17.40 -28.54 4.47
C PHE A 194 16.26 -27.51 4.45
N VAL A 195 16.55 -26.20 4.61
CA VAL A 195 15.58 -25.11 4.58
C VAL A 195 15.46 -24.54 3.17
N TYR A 196 16.55 -24.03 2.58
CA TYR A 196 16.46 -23.34 1.28
C TYR A 196 16.22 -24.28 0.09
N LYS A 197 16.53 -25.58 0.20
CA LYS A 197 16.30 -26.56 -0.88
C LYS A 197 14.84 -27.03 -1.00
N ASP A 198 14.06 -26.88 0.07
CA ASP A 198 12.64 -27.28 0.09
C ASP A 198 11.79 -26.02 0.26
N ARG A 199 11.06 -25.66 -0.80
CA ARG A 199 10.18 -24.48 -0.85
C ARG A 199 9.22 -24.43 0.34
N THR A 200 8.63 -25.56 0.73
CA THR A 200 7.64 -25.58 1.81
C THR A 200 8.30 -25.24 3.14
N ARG A 201 9.50 -25.79 3.37
CA ARG A 201 10.29 -25.51 4.57
C ARG A 201 10.76 -24.06 4.57
N LEU A 202 11.33 -23.58 3.46
CA LEU A 202 11.76 -22.19 3.34
C LEU A 202 10.63 -21.23 3.71
N ILE A 203 9.45 -21.41 3.13
CA ILE A 203 8.29 -20.55 3.40
C ILE A 203 7.84 -20.69 4.85
N SER A 204 7.73 -21.90 5.40
CA SER A 204 7.29 -22.09 6.78
C SER A 204 8.25 -21.45 7.80
N PHE A 205 9.57 -21.60 7.59
CA PHE A 205 10.60 -21.00 8.43
C PHE A 205 10.60 -19.49 8.27
N THR A 206 10.48 -19.00 7.04
CA THR A 206 10.35 -17.56 6.76
C THR A 206 9.14 -16.98 7.47
N CYS A 207 7.93 -17.52 7.28
CA CYS A 207 6.74 -16.98 7.91
C CYS A 207 6.83 -16.99 9.44
N GLY A 208 7.32 -18.08 10.04
CA GLY A 208 7.48 -18.18 11.49
C GLY A 208 8.51 -17.19 12.03
N THR A 209 9.69 -17.11 11.41
CA THR A 209 10.76 -16.21 11.84
C THR A 209 10.44 -14.74 11.55
N ALA A 210 9.84 -14.44 10.40
CA ALA A 210 9.38 -13.11 10.01
C ALA A 210 8.35 -12.56 11.01
N LEU A 211 7.37 -13.37 11.40
CA LEU A 211 6.33 -12.96 12.35
C LEU A 211 6.92 -12.64 13.72
N LEU A 212 7.80 -13.52 14.22
CA LEU A 212 8.48 -13.30 15.50
C LEU A 212 9.38 -12.07 15.45
N ALA A 213 10.21 -11.96 14.41
CA ALA A 213 11.12 -10.83 14.23
C ALA A 213 10.35 -9.52 14.07
N SER A 214 9.29 -9.47 13.26
CA SER A 214 8.51 -8.24 13.06
C SER A 214 7.86 -7.77 14.36
N ILE A 215 7.34 -8.69 15.20
CA ILE A 215 6.78 -8.34 16.51
C ILE A 215 7.88 -7.82 17.43
N ILE A 216 9.01 -8.51 17.53
CA ILE A 216 10.14 -8.08 18.40
C ILE A 216 10.64 -6.70 17.99
N PHE A 217 10.92 -6.50 16.70
CA PHE A 217 11.41 -5.21 16.17
C PHE A 217 10.37 -4.09 16.28
N SER A 218 9.09 -4.42 16.37
CA SER A 218 8.02 -3.43 16.59
C SER A 218 7.82 -3.09 18.07
N VAL A 219 8.02 -4.06 18.97
CA VAL A 219 7.85 -3.89 20.42
C VAL A 219 9.02 -3.13 21.03
N ILE A 220 10.26 -3.36 20.58
CA ILE A 220 11.45 -2.65 21.09
C ILE A 220 11.27 -1.11 21.09
N PRO A 221 10.89 -0.46 19.98
CA PRO A 221 10.73 1.00 19.96
C PRO A 221 9.45 1.49 20.67
N LEU A 222 8.36 0.72 20.66
CA LEU A 222 7.10 1.12 21.30
C LEU A 222 7.05 0.84 22.81
N GLY A 223 7.85 -0.09 23.30
CA GLY A 223 7.81 -0.58 24.67
C GLY A 223 6.59 -1.46 25.00
N HIS A 224 5.68 -1.71 24.05
CA HIS A 224 4.49 -2.55 24.24
C HIS A 224 4.01 -3.18 22.92
N CYS A 225 3.27 -4.29 23.02
CA CYS A 225 2.68 -4.98 21.88
C CYS A 225 1.21 -4.56 21.71
N SER A 226 0.94 -3.71 20.71
CA SER A 226 -0.42 -3.24 20.42
C SER A 226 -1.16 -4.19 19.46
N ALA A 227 -2.49 -4.12 19.43
CA ALA A 227 -3.29 -4.87 18.46
C ALA A 227 -2.92 -4.52 17.00
N ALA A 228 -2.60 -3.24 16.73
CA ALA A 228 -2.16 -2.80 15.41
C ALA A 228 -0.87 -3.50 14.97
N VAL A 229 0.11 -3.67 15.89
CA VAL A 229 1.37 -4.37 15.61
C VAL A 229 1.13 -5.85 15.28
N ILE A 230 0.27 -6.53 16.04
CA ILE A 230 -0.03 -7.96 15.84
C ILE A 230 -0.71 -8.16 14.48
N TRP A 231 -1.77 -7.38 14.20
CA TRP A 231 -2.52 -7.51 12.95
C TRP A 231 -1.70 -7.09 11.74
N MET A 232 -0.88 -6.03 11.85
CA MET A 232 0.01 -5.62 10.77
C MET A 232 1.07 -6.68 10.50
N SER A 233 1.70 -7.23 11.54
CA SER A 233 2.69 -8.30 11.40
C SER A 233 2.11 -9.55 10.74
N ALA A 234 0.94 -9.99 11.19
CA ALA A 234 0.26 -11.14 10.61
C ALA A 234 -0.13 -10.90 9.13
N ALA A 235 -0.68 -9.74 8.81
CA ALA A 235 -1.08 -9.40 7.45
C ALA A 235 0.13 -9.25 6.51
N HIS A 236 1.23 -8.66 6.99
CA HIS A 236 2.47 -8.52 6.23
C HIS A 236 3.10 -9.88 5.91
N VAL A 237 3.13 -10.81 6.88
CA VAL A 237 3.60 -12.18 6.64
C VAL A 237 2.68 -12.94 5.69
N GLY A 238 1.35 -12.75 5.79
CA GLY A 238 0.40 -13.31 4.83
C GLY A 238 0.63 -12.79 3.40
N LEU A 239 0.93 -11.50 3.25
CA LEU A 239 1.29 -10.92 1.96
C LEU A 239 2.62 -11.47 1.44
N LEU A 240 3.63 -11.61 2.31
CA LEU A 240 4.91 -12.23 1.95
C LEU A 240 4.73 -13.64 1.42
N PHE A 241 3.92 -14.45 2.12
CA PHE A 241 3.57 -15.79 1.67
C PHE A 241 2.99 -15.75 0.26
N ALA A 242 1.88 -15.02 0.05
CA ALA A 242 1.21 -14.97 -1.24
C ALA A 242 2.13 -14.46 -2.36
N HIS A 243 2.90 -13.41 -2.08
CA HIS A 243 3.83 -12.82 -3.03
C HIS A 243 4.93 -13.79 -3.44
N PHE A 244 5.56 -14.49 -2.48
CA PHE A 244 6.60 -15.46 -2.79
C PHE A 244 6.07 -16.64 -3.62
N GLN A 245 4.83 -17.09 -3.38
CA GLN A 245 4.23 -18.12 -4.22
C GLN A 245 4.09 -17.65 -5.69
N MET A 246 3.65 -16.41 -5.90
CA MET A 246 3.50 -15.84 -7.24
C MET A 246 4.85 -15.60 -7.93
N VAL A 247 5.85 -15.11 -7.20
CA VAL A 247 7.23 -14.94 -7.70
C VAL A 247 7.82 -16.29 -8.10
N SER A 248 7.60 -17.33 -7.29
CA SER A 248 8.10 -18.68 -7.57
C SER A 248 7.57 -19.23 -8.90
N VAL A 249 6.26 -19.08 -9.14
CA VAL A 249 5.63 -19.47 -10.41
C VAL A 249 6.14 -18.63 -11.58
N SER A 250 6.31 -17.33 -11.38
CA SER A 250 6.81 -16.41 -12.42
C SER A 250 8.25 -16.72 -12.83
N LEU A 251 9.10 -17.11 -11.88
CA LEU A 251 10.47 -17.58 -12.16
C LEU A 251 10.45 -18.89 -12.94
N LYS A 252 9.65 -19.88 -12.50
CA LYS A 252 9.47 -21.17 -13.20
C LYS A 252 9.02 -20.99 -14.65
N ASN A 253 8.09 -20.06 -14.88
CA ASN A 253 7.53 -19.77 -16.21
C ASN A 253 8.36 -18.78 -17.04
N LYS A 254 9.50 -18.28 -16.51
CA LYS A 254 10.35 -17.26 -17.15
C LYS A 254 9.61 -15.97 -17.52
N THR A 255 8.55 -15.65 -16.80
CA THR A 255 7.78 -14.40 -16.92
C THR A 255 8.15 -13.41 -15.83
N PHE A 256 9.18 -13.70 -15.03
CA PHE A 256 9.60 -12.88 -13.91
C PHE A 256 10.07 -11.49 -14.36
N CYS A 257 9.39 -10.46 -13.84
CA CYS A 257 9.80 -9.06 -13.97
C CYS A 257 9.97 -8.48 -12.57
N ASN A 258 11.21 -8.11 -12.23
CA ASN A 258 11.56 -7.65 -10.88
C ASN A 258 10.77 -6.40 -10.49
N CYS A 259 10.58 -5.44 -11.41
CA CYS A 259 9.87 -4.20 -11.13
C CYS A 259 8.37 -4.41 -10.87
N GLU A 260 7.73 -5.30 -11.65
CA GLU A 260 6.32 -5.64 -11.43
C GLU A 260 6.15 -6.40 -10.10
N ALA A 261 7.09 -7.29 -9.76
CA ALA A 261 7.10 -7.98 -8.47
C ALA A 261 7.28 -7.01 -7.30
N MET A 262 8.17 -6.01 -7.41
CA MET A 262 8.34 -4.97 -6.38
C MET A 262 7.04 -4.17 -6.19
N PHE A 263 6.43 -3.72 -7.29
CA PHE A 263 5.18 -2.96 -7.26
C PHE A 263 4.03 -3.78 -6.64
N GLY A 264 3.94 -5.06 -7.04
CA GLY A 264 2.97 -6.03 -6.53
C GLY A 264 3.15 -6.42 -5.06
N TYR A 265 4.21 -5.98 -4.40
CA TYR A 265 4.39 -6.14 -2.95
C TYR A 265 4.09 -4.85 -2.19
N VAL A 266 4.72 -3.74 -2.60
CA VAL A 266 4.71 -2.48 -1.85
C VAL A 266 3.30 -1.90 -1.74
N PHE A 267 2.57 -1.80 -2.84
CA PHE A 267 1.27 -1.12 -2.84
C PHE A 267 0.16 -1.92 -2.14
N PRO A 268 0.08 -3.25 -2.29
CA PRO A 268 -0.78 -4.06 -1.44
C PRO A 268 -0.46 -3.92 0.04
N LEU A 269 0.83 -3.85 0.42
CA LEU A 269 1.22 -3.64 1.82
C LEU A 269 0.75 -2.28 2.34
N ILE A 270 0.98 -1.20 1.60
CA ILE A 270 0.52 0.14 1.96
C ILE A 270 -1.01 0.15 2.13
N PHE A 271 -1.74 -0.52 1.25
CA PHE A 271 -3.19 -0.64 1.35
C PHE A 271 -3.62 -1.41 2.62
N ILE A 272 -2.97 -2.54 2.92
CA ILE A 272 -3.20 -3.32 4.15
C ILE A 272 -2.91 -2.47 5.38
N GLN A 273 -1.79 -1.74 5.39
CA GLN A 273 -1.40 -0.86 6.47
C GLN A 273 -2.45 0.22 6.72
N LEU A 274 -2.98 0.83 5.67
CA LEU A 274 -4.06 1.80 5.79
C LEU A 274 -5.30 1.19 6.45
N LEU A 275 -5.73 0.01 6.00
CA LEU A 275 -6.86 -0.70 6.62
C LEU A 275 -6.61 -1.02 8.10
N VAL A 276 -5.45 -1.57 8.43
CA VAL A 276 -5.07 -1.90 9.82
C VAL A 276 -5.00 -0.64 10.68
N SER A 277 -4.43 0.45 10.15
CA SER A 277 -4.32 1.72 10.87
C SER A 277 -5.67 2.41 11.11
N ILE A 278 -6.63 2.24 10.20
CA ILE A 278 -7.99 2.77 10.36
C ILE A 278 -8.76 2.00 11.45
N ILE A 279 -8.60 0.68 11.49
CA ILE A 279 -9.36 -0.20 12.40
C ILE A 279 -8.73 -0.25 13.79
N PHE A 280 -7.41 -0.41 13.88
CA PHE A 280 -6.69 -0.68 15.12
C PHE A 280 -5.72 0.43 15.51
N GLY A 281 -5.52 1.45 14.67
CA GLY A 281 -4.55 2.50 14.90
C GLY A 281 -4.95 3.47 16.00
N VAL A 282 -3.95 3.97 16.72
CA VAL A 282 -4.14 4.87 17.86
C VAL A 282 -4.04 6.33 17.39
N SER A 283 -4.99 7.16 17.81
CA SER A 283 -4.94 8.60 17.50
C SER A 283 -3.91 9.30 18.37
N ALA A 284 -3.45 10.49 17.95
CA ALA A 284 -2.48 11.26 18.71
C ALA A 284 -2.93 11.44 20.17
N PRO A 285 -2.00 11.32 21.16
CA PRO A 285 -2.34 11.64 22.54
C PRO A 285 -2.81 13.09 22.63
N LYS A 286 -3.91 13.32 23.35
CA LYS A 286 -4.39 14.69 23.61
C LYS A 286 -3.30 15.41 24.41
N ALA A 287 -2.85 16.57 23.91
CA ALA A 287 -1.98 17.45 24.68
C ALA A 287 -2.74 17.87 25.95
N ASN A 288 -2.21 17.51 27.12
CA ASN A 288 -2.69 17.98 28.42
C ASN A 288 -2.25 19.41 28.66
#